data_AF-A0A934BP73-F1
#
_entry.id   AF-A0A934BP73-F1
#
_cell.length_a   1.000
_cell.length_b   1.000
_cell.length_c   1.000
_cell.angle_alpha   90.00
_cell.angle_beta   90.00
_cell.angle_gamma   90.00
#
_symmetry.space_group_name_H-M   'P 1'
#
loop_
_entity.id
_entity.type
_entity.pdbx_description
1 polymer ?
#
loop_
_entity_poly.entity_id
_entity_poly.type
_entity_poly.pdbx_seq_one_letter_code
_entity_poly.pdbx_strand_id
1 'polypeptide(L)'
;NTTEQFSTDDHRTIEEMIVSIAKNGLMPSLCTTCYRVGRTGALFTNKTMAGDMSKFCQANAILTLQEYIIDHAKNGVGEIGKTVIEKEIEEIKEEKLKAEVMKKLDEIKAGKRDVYF
;
A
#
# COMPACT_ATOMS: atom_id res chain seq x y z
N ASN A 1 12.91 19.27 -29.32
CA ASN A 1 11.72 18.54 -29.79
C ASN A 1 11.35 17.47 -28.79
N THR A 2 10.51 17.80 -27.81
CA THR A 2 9.83 16.81 -26.97
C THR A 2 8.36 16.94 -27.27
N THR A 3 7.92 16.28 -28.33
CA THR A 3 6.49 16.02 -28.53
C THR A 3 6.11 14.91 -27.58
N GLU A 4 5.24 15.22 -26.62
CA GLU A 4 4.64 14.22 -25.73
C GLU A 4 3.86 13.19 -26.57
N GLN A 5 3.76 11.94 -26.07
CA GLN A 5 3.03 10.87 -26.78
C GLN A 5 1.52 11.18 -26.88
N PHE A 6 0.96 11.84 -25.86
CA PHE A 6 -0.43 12.29 -25.75
C PHE A 6 -0.51 13.41 -24.70
N SER A 7 -1.60 14.17 -24.72
CA SER A 7 -1.95 15.07 -23.61
C SER A 7 -2.66 14.31 -22.50
N THR A 8 -2.23 14.48 -21.25
CA THR A 8 -2.89 13.90 -20.09
C THR A 8 -4.15 14.69 -19.73
N ASP A 9 -5.24 14.01 -19.38
CA ASP A 9 -6.46 14.65 -18.88
C ASP A 9 -6.49 14.74 -17.34
N ASP A 10 -5.84 13.78 -16.66
CA ASP A 10 -5.67 13.79 -15.20
C ASP A 10 -4.32 14.38 -14.83
N HIS A 11 -4.36 15.56 -14.21
CA HIS A 11 -3.18 16.31 -13.76
C HIS A 11 -3.00 16.27 -12.24
N ARG A 12 -3.73 15.39 -11.54
CA ARG A 12 -3.62 15.26 -10.09
C ARG A 12 -2.24 14.77 -9.69
N THR A 13 -1.73 15.33 -8.61
CA THR A 13 -0.54 14.85 -7.90
C THR A 13 -0.79 13.47 -7.29
N ILE A 14 0.28 12.78 -6.89
CA ILE A 14 0.17 11.48 -6.19
C ILE A 14 -0.60 11.66 -4.87
N GLU A 15 -0.39 12.77 -4.17
CA GLU A 15 -1.11 13.15 -2.97
C GLU A 15 -2.62 13.27 -3.22
N GLU A 16 -3.03 14.00 -4.25
CA GLU A 16 -4.44 14.15 -4.62
C GLU A 16 -5.06 12.83 -5.05
N MET A 17 -4.31 11.97 -5.74
CA MET A 17 -4.74 10.61 -6.10
C MET A 17 -4.96 9.73 -4.88
N ILE A 18 -4.01 9.70 -3.94
CA ILE A 18 -4.11 8.93 -2.71
C ILE A 18 -5.32 9.39 -1.89
N VAL A 19 -5.52 10.70 -1.74
CA VAL A 19 -6.70 11.25 -1.04
C VAL A 19 -7.99 10.88 -1.76
N SER A 20 -8.02 10.94 -3.09
CA SER A 20 -9.19 10.57 -3.88
C SER A 20 -9.56 9.09 -3.67
N ILE A 21 -8.58 8.19 -3.74
CA ILE A 21 -8.78 6.75 -3.49
C ILE A 21 -9.29 6.52 -2.05
N ALA A 22 -8.63 7.13 -1.06
CA ALA A 22 -9.00 7.02 0.34
C ALA A 22 -10.41 7.55 0.64
N LYS A 23 -10.82 8.69 0.04
CA LYS A 23 -12.18 9.25 0.17
C LYS A 23 -13.28 8.34 -0.41
N ASN A 24 -12.93 7.48 -1.37
CA ASN A 24 -13.85 6.48 -1.91
C ASN A 24 -13.88 5.18 -1.07
N GLY A 25 -13.22 5.16 0.10
CA GLY A 25 -13.19 3.99 0.98
C GLY A 25 -12.32 2.85 0.47
N LEU A 26 -11.42 3.13 -0.48
CA LEU A 26 -10.46 2.18 -1.06
C LEU A 26 -9.08 2.37 -0.42
N MET A 27 -8.24 1.32 -0.48
CA MET A 27 -6.89 1.33 0.06
C MET A 27 -5.83 1.61 -1.04
N PRO A 28 -5.16 2.77 -1.04
CA PRO A 28 -3.99 3.02 -1.88
C PRO A 28 -2.83 2.09 -1.53
N SER A 29 -1.99 1.73 -2.51
CA SER A 29 -0.83 0.86 -2.30
C SER A 29 0.30 1.23 -3.26
N LEU A 30 1.53 1.19 -2.75
CA LEU A 30 2.77 1.35 -3.52
C LEU A 30 3.62 0.07 -3.45
N CYS A 31 2.95 -1.07 -3.22
CA CYS A 31 3.58 -2.37 -3.02
C CYS A 31 4.36 -2.85 -4.24
N THR A 32 5.58 -3.31 -3.99
CA THR A 32 6.45 -3.97 -4.98
C THR A 32 6.92 -5.35 -4.51
N THR A 33 6.30 -5.92 -3.47
CA THR A 33 6.75 -7.13 -2.79
C THR A 33 6.86 -8.34 -3.70
N CYS A 34 5.92 -8.54 -4.62
CA CYS A 34 5.96 -9.67 -5.55
C CYS A 34 7.24 -9.68 -6.40
N TYR A 35 7.74 -8.51 -6.78
CA TYR A 35 9.03 -8.40 -7.47
C TYR A 35 10.19 -8.82 -6.56
N ARG A 36 10.24 -8.30 -5.33
CA ARG A 36 11.33 -8.57 -4.37
C ARG A 36 11.48 -10.04 -4.00
N VAL A 37 10.35 -10.74 -3.89
CA VAL A 37 10.31 -12.13 -3.45
C VAL A 37 10.15 -13.12 -4.62
N GLY A 38 10.31 -12.64 -5.86
CA GLY A 38 10.29 -13.48 -7.06
C GLY A 38 8.93 -14.12 -7.38
N ARG A 39 7.82 -13.57 -6.87
CA ARG A 39 6.45 -14.00 -7.22
C ARG A 39 6.08 -13.41 -8.58
N THR A 40 6.57 -14.04 -9.65
CA THR A 40 6.30 -13.65 -11.05
C THR A 40 5.80 -14.84 -11.87
N GLY A 41 5.17 -14.57 -13.02
CA GLY A 41 4.66 -15.60 -13.93
C GLY A 41 3.74 -16.61 -13.24
N ALA A 42 4.01 -17.91 -13.46
CA ALA A 42 3.19 -19.00 -12.93
C ALA A 42 3.13 -19.01 -11.39
N LEU A 43 4.19 -18.57 -10.69
CA LEU A 43 4.19 -18.54 -9.23
C LEU A 43 3.21 -17.50 -8.67
N PHE A 44 3.13 -16.33 -9.32
CA PHE A 44 2.12 -15.32 -8.99
C PHE A 44 0.71 -15.87 -9.24
N THR A 45 0.46 -16.42 -10.43
CA THR A 45 -0.84 -16.96 -10.81
C THR A 45 -1.32 -18.03 -9.84
N ASN A 46 -0.47 -19.01 -9.52
CA ASN A 46 -0.83 -20.12 -8.63
C ASN A 46 -1.20 -19.63 -7.22
N LYS A 47 -0.44 -18.69 -6.68
CA LYS A 47 -0.72 -18.13 -5.35
C LYS A 47 -2.00 -17.30 -5.31
N THR A 48 -2.28 -16.54 -6.37
CA THR A 48 -3.52 -15.77 -6.48
C THR A 48 -4.74 -16.69 -6.62
N MET A 49 -4.64 -17.74 -7.45
CA MET A 49 -5.71 -18.73 -7.61
C MET A 49 -5.98 -19.55 -6.35
N ALA A 50 -4.95 -19.78 -5.52
CA ALA A 50 -5.11 -20.43 -4.22
C ALA A 50 -5.82 -19.55 -3.17
N GLY A 51 -6.03 -18.26 -3.44
CA GLY A 51 -6.68 -17.32 -2.52
C GLY A 51 -5.76 -16.77 -1.42
N ASP A 52 -4.53 -17.27 -1.30
CA ASP A 52 -3.58 -16.86 -0.27
C ASP A 52 -2.98 -15.47 -0.48
N MET A 53 -3.07 -14.92 -1.70
CA MET A 53 -2.40 -13.66 -2.04
C MET A 53 -3.05 -12.43 -1.39
N SER A 54 -4.38 -12.44 -1.21
CA SER A 54 -5.14 -11.27 -0.76
C SER A 54 -4.64 -10.71 0.57
N LYS A 55 -4.38 -11.59 1.55
CA LYS A 55 -3.89 -11.19 2.88
C LYS A 55 -2.50 -10.54 2.82
N PHE A 56 -1.62 -11.03 1.95
CA PHE A 56 -0.30 -10.42 1.74
C PHE A 56 -0.40 -9.09 1.00
N CYS A 57 -1.31 -8.96 0.03
CA CYS A 57 -1.55 -7.71 -0.68
C CYS A 57 -2.08 -6.62 0.27
N GLN A 58 -3.07 -6.95 1.10
CA GLN A 58 -3.62 -6.03 2.11
C GLN A 58 -2.54 -5.59 3.10
N ALA A 59 -1.81 -6.55 3.67
CA ALA A 59 -0.75 -6.26 4.63
C ALA A 59 0.34 -5.36 4.03
N ASN A 60 0.81 -5.63 2.81
CA ASN A 60 1.80 -4.78 2.14
C ASN A 60 1.23 -3.41 1.72
N ALA A 61 -0.07 -3.31 1.40
CA ALA A 61 -0.70 -2.02 1.14
C ALA A 61 -0.66 -1.12 2.38
N ILE A 62 -0.99 -1.67 3.56
CA ILE A 62 -0.90 -0.98 4.85
C ILE A 62 0.52 -0.44 5.09
N LEU A 63 1.53 -1.29 4.91
CA LEU A 63 2.94 -0.91 5.12
C LEU A 63 3.39 0.19 4.17
N THR A 64 3.12 0.03 2.87
CA THR A 64 3.57 1.02 1.86
C THR A 64 2.84 2.36 1.96
N LEU A 65 1.56 2.36 2.35
CA LEU A 65 0.86 3.62 2.60
C LEU A 65 1.38 4.31 3.87
N GLN A 66 1.67 3.55 4.94
CA GLN A 66 2.29 4.13 6.14
C GLN A 66 3.65 4.76 5.82
N GLU A 67 4.47 4.09 5.02
CA GLU A 67 5.76 4.58 4.58
C GLU A 67 5.61 5.89 3.77
N TYR A 68 4.71 5.89 2.79
CA TYR A 68 4.39 7.09 2.01
C TYR A 68 3.95 8.26 2.90
N ILE A 69 3.10 8.01 3.90
CA ILE A 69 2.63 9.06 4.80
C ILE A 69 3.78 9.68 5.59
N ILE A 70 4.74 8.88 6.06
CA ILE A 70 5.87 9.41 6.82
C ILE A 70 6.81 10.22 5.92
N ASP A 71 7.06 9.73 4.70
CA ASP A 71 8.08 10.32 3.83
C ASP A 71 7.56 11.51 3.00
N HIS A 72 6.27 11.52 2.68
CA HIS A 72 5.73 12.39 1.65
C HIS A 72 4.43 13.12 2.02
N ALA A 73 3.65 12.66 3.01
CA ALA A 73 2.36 13.30 3.25
C ALA A 73 2.49 14.75 3.74
N LYS A 74 1.89 15.65 2.97
CA LYS A 74 1.62 17.05 3.32
C LYS A 74 0.10 17.26 3.31
N ASN A 75 -0.39 18.35 3.91
CA ASN A 75 -1.75 18.87 3.71
C ASN A 75 -2.91 17.83 3.80
N GLY A 76 -3.13 17.21 4.96
CA GLY A 76 -4.32 16.38 5.23
C GLY A 76 -4.29 14.93 4.69
N VAL A 77 -3.36 14.58 3.79
CA VAL A 77 -3.14 13.20 3.30
C VAL A 77 -2.87 12.25 4.47
N GLY A 78 -2.11 12.71 5.46
CA GLY A 78 -1.71 11.90 6.61
C GLY A 78 -2.87 11.48 7.51
N GLU A 79 -3.90 12.31 7.65
CA GLU A 79 -5.06 11.99 8.50
C GLU A 79 -5.96 10.95 7.82
N ILE A 80 -6.39 11.22 6.59
CA ILE A 80 -7.26 10.29 5.87
C ILE A 80 -6.56 8.95 5.61
N GLY A 81 -5.27 8.98 5.31
CA GLY A 81 -4.49 7.75 5.12
C GLY A 81 -4.38 6.91 6.40
N LYS A 82 -4.21 7.54 7.56
CA LYS A 82 -4.22 6.84 8.86
C LYS A 82 -5.58 6.21 9.14
N THR A 83 -6.69 6.92 8.88
CA THR A 83 -8.04 6.35 9.04
C THR A 83 -8.26 5.12 8.15
N VAL A 84 -7.80 5.14 6.90
CA VAL A 84 -7.89 3.96 6.03
C VAL A 84 -7.00 2.82 6.56
N ILE A 85 -5.77 3.11 6.98
CA ILE A 85 -4.87 2.09 7.58
C ILE A 85 -5.51 1.43 8.79
N GLU A 86 -6.08 2.21 9.71
CA GLU A 86 -6.74 1.69 10.92
C GLU A 86 -7.89 0.75 10.57
N LYS A 87 -8.76 1.17 9.63
CA LYS A 87 -9.85 0.33 9.12
C LYS A 87 -9.34 -0.98 8.53
N GLU A 88 -8.33 -0.93 7.66
CA GLU A 88 -7.78 -2.13 7.01
C GLU A 88 -7.13 -3.08 8.04
N ILE A 89 -6.50 -2.56 9.09
CA ILE A 89 -5.96 -3.37 10.21
C ILE A 89 -7.08 -4.09 10.98
N GLU A 90 -8.24 -3.45 11.16
CA GLU A 90 -9.40 -4.05 11.80
C GLU A 90 -10.00 -5.20 10.97
N GLU A 91 -9.93 -5.12 9.64
CA GLU A 91 -10.43 -6.16 8.73
C GLU A 91 -9.55 -7.43 8.71
N ILE A 92 -8.31 -7.37 9.21
CA ILE A 92 -7.43 -8.55 9.31
C ILE A 92 -7.95 -9.50 10.40
N LYS A 93 -8.55 -10.62 9.97
CA LYS A 93 -9.10 -11.67 10.86
C LYS A 93 -8.04 -12.58 11.48
N GLU A 94 -6.88 -12.71 10.84
CA GLU A 94 -5.81 -13.60 11.31
C GLU A 94 -4.96 -12.86 12.35
N GLU A 95 -5.17 -13.14 13.64
CA GLU A 95 -4.49 -12.43 14.76
C GLU A 95 -2.96 -12.44 14.66
N LYS A 96 -2.38 -13.55 14.18
CA LYS A 96 -0.93 -13.65 13.95
C LYS A 96 -0.45 -12.66 12.89
N LEU A 97 -1.16 -12.58 11.77
CA LEU A 97 -0.86 -11.63 10.69
C LEU A 97 -1.05 -10.20 11.17
N LYS A 98 -2.14 -9.91 11.90
CA LYS A 98 -2.41 -8.59 12.47
C LYS A 98 -1.27 -8.14 13.39
N ALA A 99 -0.82 -9.00 14.30
CA ALA A 99 0.31 -8.72 15.17
C ALA A 99 1.61 -8.46 14.39
N GLU A 100 1.86 -9.22 13.31
CA GLU A 100 3.03 -9.02 12.46
C GLU A 100 2.97 -7.70 11.68
N VAL A 101 1.79 -7.32 11.15
CA VAL A 101 1.56 -6.02 10.51
C VAL A 101 1.87 -4.89 11.48
N MET A 102 1.34 -4.96 12.71
CA MET A 102 1.59 -3.94 13.73
C MET A 102 3.08 -3.80 14.06
N LYS A 103 3.79 -4.92 14.23
CA LYS A 103 5.24 -4.91 14.44
C LYS A 103 5.99 -4.24 13.29
N LYS A 104 5.66 -4.58 12.04
CA LYS A 104 6.29 -4.00 10.85
C LYS A 104 5.97 -2.51 10.69
N LEU A 105 4.77 -2.07 11.06
CA LEU A 105 4.43 -0.64 11.13
C LEU A 105 5.30 0.11 12.13
N ASP A 106 5.60 -0.49 13.28
CA ASP A 106 6.50 0.11 14.26
C ASP A 106 7.95 0.19 13.74
N GLU A 107 8.42 -0.81 12.99
CA GLU A 107 9.71 -0.74 12.29
C GLU A 107 9.73 0.45 11.29
N ILE A 108 8.65 0.66 10.54
CA ILE A 108 8.53 1.78 9.59
C ILE A 108 8.55 3.13 10.33
N LYS A 109 7.81 3.25 11.44
CA LYS A 109 7.81 4.45 12.29
C LYS A 109 9.18 4.71 12.92
N ALA A 110 9.95 3.67 13.19
CA ALA A 110 11.34 3.76 13.67
C ALA A 110 12.34 4.13 12.55
N GLY A 111 11.88 4.35 11.31
CA GLY A 111 12.71 4.81 10.20
C GLY A 111 13.16 3.70 9.26
N LYS A 112 12.77 2.44 9.48
CA LYS A 112 13.02 1.38 8.50
C LYS A 112 12.17 1.62 7.26
N ARG A 113 12.71 1.31 6.10
CA ARG A 113 12.00 1.40 4.81
C ARG A 113 12.01 0.06 4.12
N ASP A 114 11.11 -0.10 3.15
CA ASP A 114 10.99 -1.30 2.35
C ASP A 114 10.70 -2.56 3.21
N VAL A 115 9.74 -2.44 4.11
CA VAL A 115 9.27 -3.54 4.96
C VAL A 115 8.10 -4.24 4.29
N TYR A 116 8.20 -5.56 4.09
CA TYR A 116 7.21 -6.34 3.34
C TYR A 116 7.02 -7.77 3.88
N PHE A 117 6.03 -8.48 3.31
CA PHE A 117 5.67 -9.89 3.59
C PHE A 117 6.02 -10.88 2.47
#